data_AF-A0A075HXS7-F1
#
_entry.id   AF-A0A075HXS7-F1
#
_cell.length_a   1.000
_cell.length_b   1.000
_cell.length_c   1.000
_cell.angle_alpha   90.00
_cell.angle_beta   90.00
_cell.angle_gamma   90.00
#
_symmetry.space_group_name_H-M   'P 1'
#
loop_
_entity.id
_entity.type
_entity.pdbx_description
1 polymer ?
#
loop_
_entity_poly.entity_id
_entity_poly.type
_entity_poly.pdbx_seq_one_letter_code
_entity_poly.pdbx_strand_id
1 'polypeptide(L)'
;MLDTALAKGENPLRVVLDTTLRTPRSARVLQGDAPTLVATGKRPRRRELPGAEVIACGNGAVDLPQLLALLRARGVRKVLVEGGESVLWSFLTSGLWDEFTQFVANTLIGGVTSPSVAGGPGAATPAEMHAFALESAERLGDGVLLTWRRG
;
A
#
# COMPACT_ATOMS: atom_id res chain seq x y z
N MET A 1 9.93 0.66 7.02
CA MET A 1 11.18 0.83 6.26
C MET A 1 10.94 0.04 4.98
N LEU A 2 10.95 0.67 3.80
CA LEU A 2 10.57 0.03 2.53
C LEU A 2 11.83 -0.36 1.73
N ASP A 3 12.76 -1.05 2.38
CA ASP A 3 14.03 -1.51 1.81
C ASP A 3 14.24 -3.00 2.14
N THR A 4 15.19 -3.62 1.46
CA THR A 4 15.57 -5.02 1.71
C THR A 4 16.69 -5.11 2.73
N ALA A 5 16.61 -4.38 3.84
CA ALA A 5 17.66 -4.40 4.88
C ALA A 5 17.93 -5.80 5.47
N LEU A 6 16.95 -6.72 5.35
CA LEU A 6 17.01 -8.09 5.89
C LEU A 6 17.00 -9.18 4.80
N ALA A 7 17.08 -8.81 3.51
CA ALA A 7 17.04 -9.75 2.40
C ALA A 7 18.15 -9.46 1.38
N LYS A 8 18.68 -10.51 0.72
CA LYS A 8 19.62 -10.33 -0.39
C LYS A 8 18.88 -9.82 -1.63
N GLY A 9 19.34 -8.74 -2.22
CA GLY A 9 18.82 -8.23 -3.50
C GLY A 9 19.03 -6.72 -3.67
N GLU A 10 18.66 -6.22 -4.85
CA GLU A 10 18.49 -4.78 -5.06
C GLU A 10 17.25 -4.30 -4.32
N ASN A 11 17.29 -3.06 -3.83
CA ASN A 11 16.13 -2.47 -3.18
C ASN A 11 14.98 -2.31 -4.19
N PRO A 12 13.74 -2.73 -3.84
CA PRO A 12 12.60 -2.64 -4.74
C PRO A 12 12.22 -1.18 -5.02
N LEU A 13 11.53 -0.96 -6.14
CA LEU A 13 10.89 0.32 -6.42
C LEU A 13 9.88 0.65 -5.31
N ARG A 14 10.09 1.79 -4.64
CA ARG A 14 9.16 2.33 -3.65
C ARG A 14 8.10 3.15 -4.37
N VAL A 15 6.83 2.88 -4.09
CA VAL A 15 5.70 3.64 -4.66
C VAL A 15 4.95 4.33 -3.54
N VAL A 16 4.83 5.65 -3.62
CA VAL A 16 4.08 6.47 -2.67
C VAL A 16 2.81 6.97 -3.34
N LEU A 17 1.65 6.66 -2.76
CA LEU A 17 0.37 7.23 -3.17
C LEU A 17 0.18 8.58 -2.48
N ASP A 18 0.22 9.66 -3.24
CA ASP A 18 0.12 11.01 -2.71
C ASP A 18 -0.66 11.93 -3.65
N THR A 19 -1.98 11.86 -3.54
CA THR A 19 -2.93 12.56 -4.41
C THR A 19 -2.57 14.02 -4.68
N THR A 20 -2.10 14.75 -3.67
CA THR A 20 -1.83 16.19 -3.72
C THR A 20 -0.36 16.55 -3.51
N LEU A 21 0.54 15.57 -3.60
CA LEU A 21 1.99 15.75 -3.45
C LEU A 21 2.38 16.41 -2.11
N ARG A 22 1.84 15.93 -1.00
CA ARG A 22 2.13 16.41 0.37
C ARG A 22 3.43 15.88 0.96
N THR A 23 3.97 14.78 0.43
CA THR A 23 5.19 14.08 0.90
C THR A 23 6.30 15.09 1.19
N PRO A 24 6.77 15.18 2.45
CA PRO A 24 7.83 16.12 2.83
C PRO A 24 9.10 15.86 2.01
N ARG A 25 9.79 16.93 1.59
CA ARG A 25 11.08 16.81 0.87
C ARG A 25 12.16 16.09 1.69
N SER A 26 12.04 16.13 3.02
CA SER A 26 12.93 15.44 3.97
C SER A 26 12.48 14.01 4.29
N ALA A 27 11.41 13.49 3.68
CA ALA A 27 10.93 12.14 3.96
C ALA A 27 12.02 11.11 3.62
N ARG A 28 12.19 10.12 4.51
CA ARG A 28 13.18 9.05 4.33
C ARG A 28 12.98 8.26 3.03
N VAL A 29 11.72 8.11 2.59
CA VAL A 29 11.37 7.44 1.32
C VAL A 29 11.94 8.15 0.08
N LEU A 30 12.41 9.39 0.20
CA LEU A 30 13.04 10.16 -0.88
C LEU A 30 14.58 10.11 -0.82
N GLN A 31 15.16 9.48 0.20
CA GLN A 31 16.62 9.35 0.35
C GLN A 31 17.13 8.17 -0.48
N GLY A 32 18.36 8.28 -0.99
CA GLY A 32 18.96 7.55 -2.13
C GLY A 32 19.16 6.05 -1.99
N ASP A 33 18.39 5.40 -1.13
CA ASP A 33 18.54 4.01 -0.74
C ASP A 33 17.81 3.08 -1.72
N ALA A 34 16.81 3.58 -2.45
CA ALA A 34 16.07 2.83 -3.48
C ALA A 34 15.39 3.79 -4.47
N PRO A 35 15.10 3.36 -5.73
CA PRO A 35 14.30 4.18 -6.63
C PRO A 35 12.91 4.44 -6.03
N THR A 36 12.42 5.67 -6.18
CA THR A 36 11.13 6.09 -5.64
C THR A 36 10.25 6.73 -6.71
N LEU A 37 9.00 6.28 -6.77
CA LEU A 37 7.94 6.83 -7.60
C LEU A 37 6.85 7.41 -6.68
N VAL A 38 6.45 8.65 -6.93
CA VAL A 38 5.31 9.28 -6.25
C VAL A 38 4.17 9.43 -7.26
N ALA A 39 3.07 8.73 -7.01
CA ALA A 39 1.86 8.80 -7.82
C ALA A 39 0.91 9.86 -7.27
N THR A 40 0.56 10.83 -8.10
CA THR A 40 -0.36 11.92 -7.76
C THR A 40 -1.66 11.82 -8.56
N GLY A 41 -2.74 12.39 -8.05
CA GLY A 41 -4.04 12.35 -8.74
C GLY A 41 -4.13 13.31 -9.92
N LYS A 42 -3.24 14.30 -10.01
CA LYS A 42 -3.09 15.24 -11.13
C LYS A 42 -1.64 15.73 -11.21
N ARG A 43 -1.22 16.22 -12.38
CA ARG A 43 0.13 16.76 -12.57
C ARG A 43 0.34 18.00 -11.68
N PRO A 44 1.36 17.99 -10.80
CA PRO A 44 1.67 19.16 -9.97
C PRO A 44 2.13 20.32 -10.86
N ARG A 45 1.65 21.53 -10.57
CA ARG A 45 2.00 22.71 -11.39
C ARG A 45 3.38 23.29 -11.10
N ARG A 46 3.86 23.21 -9.85
CA ARG A 46 5.06 23.94 -9.38
C ARG A 46 5.89 23.23 -8.30
N ARG A 47 5.54 22.00 -7.92
CA ARG A 47 6.23 21.27 -6.85
C ARG A 47 6.98 20.08 -7.42
N GLU A 48 8.29 20.10 -7.20
CA GLU A 48 9.19 18.99 -7.46
C GLU A 48 9.58 18.32 -6.14
N LEU A 49 9.74 17.00 -6.19
CA LEU A 49 10.29 16.17 -5.12
C LEU A 49 11.63 15.58 -5.58
N PRO A 50 12.76 16.23 -5.22
CA PRO A 50 14.07 15.63 -5.44
C PRO A 50 14.14 14.23 -4.82
N GLY A 51 14.80 13.29 -5.49
CA GLY A 51 14.92 11.91 -5.03
C GLY A 51 13.74 11.00 -5.41
N ALA A 52 12.73 11.51 -6.12
CA ALA A 52 11.67 10.67 -6.68
C ALA A 52 11.23 11.13 -8.07
N GLU A 53 10.81 10.16 -8.88
CA GLU A 53 10.00 10.43 -10.05
C GLU A 53 8.57 10.74 -9.62
N VAL A 54 7.97 11.80 -10.15
CA VAL A 54 6.58 12.17 -9.87
C VAL A 54 5.72 11.97 -11.11
N ILE A 55 4.70 11.12 -11.00
CA ILE A 55 3.76 10.84 -12.10
C ILE A 55 2.34 11.25 -11.73
N ALA A 56 1.61 11.77 -12.71
CA ALA A 56 0.18 11.96 -12.60
C ALA A 56 -0.54 10.70 -13.09
N CYS A 57 -1.34 10.10 -12.22
CA CYS A 57 -2.04 8.85 -12.49
C CYS A 57 -3.45 8.94 -11.90
N GLY A 58 -4.40 9.40 -12.71
CA GLY A 58 -5.81 9.57 -12.33
C GLY A 58 -6.35 10.98 -12.59
N ASN A 59 -7.49 11.28 -11.97
CA ASN A 59 -8.17 12.58 -12.07
C ASN A 59 -8.66 13.05 -10.70
N GLY A 60 -7.78 13.68 -9.93
CA GLY A 60 -8.11 14.24 -8.61
C GLY A 60 -7.98 13.23 -7.45
N ALA A 61 -7.86 11.95 -7.77
CA ALA A 61 -7.40 10.87 -6.91
C ALA A 61 -6.43 10.00 -7.70
N VAL A 62 -5.62 9.19 -7.02
CA VAL A 62 -4.76 8.21 -7.70
C VAL A 62 -5.63 7.06 -8.22
N ASP A 63 -5.53 6.77 -9.51
CA ASP A 63 -6.20 5.63 -10.16
C ASP A 63 -5.32 4.38 -10.01
N LEU A 64 -5.75 3.43 -9.18
CA LEU A 64 -4.98 2.20 -8.89
C LEU A 64 -4.83 1.29 -10.11
N PRO A 65 -5.89 0.97 -10.90
CA PRO A 65 -5.73 0.22 -12.15
C PRO A 65 -4.71 0.84 -13.11
N GLN A 66 -4.78 2.15 -13.32
CA GLN A 66 -3.84 2.86 -14.18
C GLN A 66 -2.40 2.79 -13.63
N LEU A 67 -2.24 2.95 -12.31
CA LEU A 67 -0.93 2.87 -11.66
C LEU A 67 -0.33 1.46 -11.80
N LEU A 68 -1.11 0.41 -11.55
CA LEU A 68 -0.65 -0.96 -11.70
C LEU A 68 -0.29 -1.29 -13.15
N ALA A 69 -1.03 -0.77 -14.13
CA ALA A 69 -0.69 -0.92 -15.54
C ALA A 69 0.65 -0.24 -15.89
N LEU A 70 0.89 0.96 -15.36
CA LEU A 70 2.17 1.67 -15.50
C LEU A 70 3.33 0.91 -14.86
N LEU A 71 3.15 0.39 -13.65
CA LEU A 71 4.15 -0.41 -12.95
C LEU A 71 4.46 -1.69 -13.74
N ARG A 72 3.43 -2.37 -14.25
CA ARG A 72 3.59 -3.56 -15.10
C ARG A 72 4.37 -3.27 -16.38
N ALA A 73 4.10 -2.15 -17.04
CA ALA A 73 4.83 -1.71 -18.24
C ALA A 73 6.32 -1.44 -17.95
N ARG A 74 6.66 -1.09 -16.71
CA ARG A 74 8.04 -0.93 -16.21
C ARG A 74 8.68 -2.23 -15.74
N GLY A 75 8.02 -3.38 -15.95
CA GLY A 75 8.53 -4.68 -15.55
C GLY A 75 8.25 -5.06 -14.10
N VAL A 76 7.52 -4.25 -13.32
CA VAL A 76 7.11 -4.62 -11.95
C VAL A 76 6.05 -5.72 -12.03
N ARG A 77 6.35 -6.88 -11.44
CA ARG A 77 5.48 -8.07 -11.49
C ARG A 77 4.74 -8.36 -10.19
N LYS A 78 5.27 -7.88 -9.07
CA LYS A 78 4.71 -8.05 -7.73
C LYS A 78 4.77 -6.71 -7.01
N VAL A 79 3.73 -6.39 -6.26
CA VAL A 79 3.66 -5.19 -5.43
C VAL A 79 3.29 -5.64 -4.02
N LEU A 80 4.11 -5.27 -3.04
CA LEU A 80 3.75 -5.39 -1.63
C LEU A 80 3.10 -4.09 -1.18
N VAL A 81 1.85 -4.17 -0.72
CA VAL A 81 1.09 -3.00 -0.26
C VAL A 81 1.07 -2.99 1.26
N GLU A 82 1.78 -2.04 1.86
CA GLU A 82 1.87 -1.89 3.33
C GLU A 82 1.14 -0.64 3.86
N GLY A 83 0.74 0.27 2.98
CA GLY A 83 0.32 1.61 3.36
C GLY A 83 -1.06 1.64 4.05
N GLY A 84 -1.25 2.60 4.96
CA GLY A 84 -2.30 2.63 5.99
C GLY A 84 -3.75 2.45 5.54
N GLU A 85 -4.66 2.48 6.52
CA GLU A 85 -6.02 1.93 6.42
C GLU A 85 -6.79 2.28 5.13
N SER A 86 -6.68 3.51 4.62
CA SER A 86 -7.37 3.94 3.37
C SER A 86 -6.78 3.35 2.09
N VAL A 87 -5.47 3.09 2.05
CA VAL A 87 -4.81 2.45 0.92
C VAL A 87 -5.21 0.98 0.87
N LEU A 88 -5.09 0.25 1.99
CA LEU A 88 -5.56 -1.14 2.07
C LEU A 88 -7.04 -1.25 1.72
N TRP A 89 -7.88 -0.35 2.23
CA TRP A 89 -9.30 -0.28 1.86
C TRP A 89 -9.50 -0.15 0.34
N SER A 90 -8.76 0.74 -0.32
CA SER A 90 -8.87 0.99 -1.76
C SER A 90 -8.42 -0.23 -2.60
N PHE A 91 -7.37 -0.93 -2.20
CA PHE A 91 -6.94 -2.17 -2.88
C PHE A 91 -7.94 -3.31 -2.69
N LEU A 92 -8.46 -3.49 -1.47
CA LEU A 92 -9.47 -4.51 -1.16
C LEU A 92 -10.76 -4.28 -1.96
N THR A 93 -11.31 -3.06 -1.89
CA THR A 93 -12.57 -2.68 -2.55
C THR A 93 -12.52 -2.62 -4.08
N SER A 94 -11.34 -2.41 -4.66
CA SER A 94 -11.16 -2.48 -6.11
C SER A 94 -10.90 -3.90 -6.62
N GLY A 95 -10.77 -4.88 -5.73
CA GLY A 95 -10.42 -6.26 -6.09
C GLY A 95 -9.03 -6.40 -6.71
N LEU A 96 -8.13 -5.44 -6.47
CA LEU A 96 -6.78 -5.37 -7.03
C LEU A 96 -5.74 -6.03 -6.10
N TRP A 97 -6.05 -7.21 -5.60
CA TRP A 97 -5.18 -7.95 -4.69
C TRP A 97 -5.34 -9.46 -4.92
N ASP A 98 -4.27 -10.20 -4.63
CA ASP A 98 -4.21 -11.66 -4.80
C ASP A 98 -4.07 -12.38 -3.45
N GLU A 99 -3.27 -11.80 -2.54
CA GLU A 99 -2.95 -12.32 -1.22
C GLU A 99 -3.04 -11.18 -0.21
N PHE A 100 -3.58 -11.47 0.97
CA PHE A 100 -3.62 -10.55 2.10
C PHE A 100 -2.94 -11.22 3.29
N THR A 101 -1.87 -10.61 3.80
CA THR A 101 -1.10 -11.17 4.92
C THR A 101 -1.23 -10.24 6.13
N GLN A 102 -1.69 -10.79 7.25
CA GLN A 102 -1.97 -10.07 8.49
C GLN A 102 -1.18 -10.67 9.64
N PHE A 103 -0.42 -9.83 10.34
CA PHE A 103 0.20 -10.21 11.60
C PHE A 103 -0.64 -9.71 12.78
N VAL A 104 -1.03 -10.62 13.67
CA VAL A 104 -1.74 -10.32 14.92
C VAL A 104 -0.78 -10.51 16.08
N ALA A 105 -0.43 -9.41 16.75
CA ALA A 105 0.43 -9.42 17.93
C ALA A 105 -0.34 -9.82 19.21
N ASN A 106 0.38 -10.13 20.28
CA ASN A 106 -0.17 -10.40 21.62
C ASN A 106 -0.52 -9.14 22.44
N THR A 107 -0.76 -8.01 21.76
CA THR A 107 -0.97 -6.70 22.41
C THR A 107 -2.24 -6.04 21.87
N LEU A 108 -2.96 -5.34 22.77
CA LEU A 108 -4.17 -4.58 22.43
C LEU A 108 -3.93 -3.08 22.64
N ILE A 109 -4.24 -2.27 21.62
CA ILE A 109 -4.17 -0.80 21.70
C ILE A 109 -5.51 -0.22 22.17
N GLY A 110 -6.63 -0.65 21.58
CA GLY A 110 -7.96 -0.08 21.83
C GLY A 110 -8.15 1.34 21.25
N GLY A 111 -9.32 1.95 21.50
CA GLY A 111 -9.63 3.34 21.10
C GLY A 111 -10.52 3.45 19.85
N VAL A 112 -11.57 4.27 19.94
CA VAL A 112 -12.58 4.45 18.87
C VAL A 112 -12.00 5.11 17.61
N THR A 113 -10.96 5.93 17.77
CA THR A 113 -10.29 6.65 16.68
C THR A 113 -8.97 6.01 16.27
N SER A 114 -8.65 4.84 16.82
CA SER A 114 -7.43 4.12 16.45
C SER A 114 -7.56 3.59 15.01
N PRO A 115 -6.51 3.69 14.18
CA PRO A 115 -6.55 3.16 12.83
C PRO A 115 -6.91 1.67 12.82
N SER A 116 -7.75 1.30 11.86
CA SER A 116 -8.15 -0.07 11.60
C SER A 116 -7.21 -0.75 10.59
N VAL A 117 -7.42 -2.05 10.36
CA VAL A 117 -6.69 -2.80 9.32
C VAL A 117 -6.95 -2.22 7.93
N ALA A 118 -8.20 -1.87 7.63
CA ALA A 118 -8.62 -1.24 6.38
C ALA A 118 -9.78 -0.29 6.69
N GLY A 119 -9.57 1.00 6.43
CA GLY A 119 -10.42 2.09 6.88
C GLY A 119 -10.98 2.87 5.70
N GLY A 120 -12.30 3.01 5.68
CA GLY A 120 -13.05 3.65 4.61
C GLY A 120 -14.53 3.73 5.01
N PRO A 121 -15.45 3.94 4.04
CA PRO A 121 -16.88 4.01 4.32
C PRO A 121 -17.47 2.74 4.96
N GLY A 122 -16.79 1.59 4.82
CA GLY A 122 -17.30 0.29 5.25
C GLY A 122 -18.31 -0.31 4.28
N ALA A 123 -18.65 -1.58 4.49
CA ALA A 123 -19.73 -2.26 3.78
C ALA A 123 -21.06 -1.94 4.46
N ALA A 124 -22.05 -1.45 3.72
CA ALA A 124 -23.41 -1.21 4.23
C ALA A 124 -24.24 -2.50 4.23
N THR A 125 -23.90 -3.47 3.38
CA THR A 125 -24.61 -4.73 3.23
C THR A 125 -23.65 -5.92 3.19
N PRO A 126 -24.11 -7.15 3.52
CA PRO A 126 -23.29 -8.36 3.37
C PRO A 126 -22.74 -8.57 1.95
N ALA A 127 -23.45 -8.12 0.91
CA ALA A 127 -23.01 -8.24 -0.47
C ALA A 127 -21.81 -7.33 -0.81
N GLU A 128 -21.58 -6.28 -0.02
CA GLU A 128 -20.43 -5.38 -0.15
C GLU A 128 -19.23 -5.86 0.70
N MET A 129 -19.42 -6.89 1.52
CA MET A 129 -18.33 -7.47 2.33
C MET A 129 -17.36 -8.23 1.44
N HIS A 130 -16.08 -8.16 1.80
CA HIS A 130 -15.01 -8.83 1.08
C HIS A 130 -14.74 -10.17 1.76
N ALA A 131 -14.99 -11.26 1.03
CA ALA A 131 -14.72 -12.60 1.51
C ALA A 131 -13.23 -12.94 1.40
N PHE A 132 -12.70 -13.54 2.46
CA PHE A 132 -11.34 -14.05 2.52
C PHE A 132 -11.38 -15.54 2.80
N ALA A 133 -10.60 -16.31 2.05
CA ALA A 133 -10.31 -17.70 2.34
C ALA A 133 -9.00 -17.77 3.12
N LEU A 134 -9.02 -18.38 4.32
CA LEU A 134 -7.80 -18.61 5.10
C LEU A 134 -6.94 -19.66 4.38
N GLU A 135 -5.72 -19.29 4.02
CA GLU A 135 -4.75 -20.19 3.38
C GLU A 135 -3.81 -20.79 4.43
N SER A 136 -3.28 -19.97 5.35
CA SER A 136 -2.43 -20.45 6.44
C SER A 136 -2.56 -19.59 7.70
N ALA A 137 -2.24 -20.22 8.84
CA ALA A 137 -2.13 -19.57 10.14
C ALA A 137 -0.90 -20.14 10.86
N GLU A 138 0.11 -19.30 11.05
CA GLU A 138 1.41 -19.71 11.57
C GLU A 138 1.79 -18.88 12.79
N ARG A 139 2.28 -19.53 13.86
CA ARG A 139 2.83 -18.79 15.00
C ARG A 139 4.15 -18.15 14.59
N LEU A 140 4.28 -16.84 14.79
CA LEU A 140 5.50 -16.08 14.56
C LEU A 140 5.84 -15.25 15.80
N GLY A 141 6.88 -15.68 16.53
CA GLY A 141 7.20 -15.13 17.86
C GLY A 141 6.05 -15.32 18.84
N ASP A 142 5.59 -14.21 19.43
CA ASP A 142 4.44 -14.20 20.34
C ASP A 142 3.10 -13.89 19.63
N GLY A 143 3.13 -13.71 18.30
CA GLY A 143 1.94 -13.45 17.49
C GLY A 143 1.60 -14.59 16.52
N VAL A 144 0.64 -14.30 15.65
CA VAL A 144 0.20 -15.20 14.57
C VAL A 144 0.25 -14.43 13.25
N LEU A 145 0.85 -15.06 12.24
CA LEU A 145 0.80 -14.63 10.84
C LEU A 145 -0.34 -15.38 10.15
N LEU A 146 -1.27 -14.64 9.57
CA LEU A 146 -2.40 -15.16 8.82
C LEU A 146 -2.21 -14.79 7.35
N THR A 147 -2.28 -15.78 6.46
CA THR A 147 -2.28 -15.55 5.02
C THR A 147 -3.65 -15.91 4.47
N TRP A 148 -4.21 -14.98 3.70
CA TRP A 148 -5.54 -15.06 3.14
C TRP A 148 -5.49 -14.93 1.63
N ARG A 149 -6.38 -15.64 0.94
CA ARG A 149 -6.65 -15.50 -0.48
C ARG A 149 -8.05 -14.93 -0.70
N ARG A 150 -8.29 -14.47 -1.92
CA ARG A 150 -9.62 -14.08 -2.35
C ARG A 150 -10.56 -15.29 -2.29
N GLY A 151 -11.66 -15.13 -1.57
CA GLY A 151 -12.73 -16.14 -1.44
C GLY A 151 -13.66 -16.18 -2.65
#